data_AF-A0A3R7FEK4-F1
#
_entry.id   AF-A0A3R7FEK4-F1
#
_cell.length_a   1.000
_cell.length_b   1.000
_cell.length_c   1.000
_cell.angle_alpha   90.00
_cell.angle_beta   90.00
_cell.angle_gamma   90.00
#
_symmetry.space_group_name_H-M   'P 1'
#
loop_
_entity.id
_entity.type
_entity.pdbx_description
1 polymer ?
#
loop_
_entity_poly.entity_id
_entity_poly.type
_entity_poly.pdbx_seq_one_letter_code
_entity_poly.pdbx_strand_id
1 'polypeptide(L)' 'MDVKKRRRRSRSEVICEILSEALNGANKTRLMYKCNMNFVRFNRYLNELLDAGLMECMGSNPGGIILYRV' A
#
# COMPACT_ATOMS: atom_id res chain seq x y z
N MET A 1 -29.99 -9.96 5.49
CA MET A 1 -28.89 -9.19 4.89
C MET A 1 -27.97 -8.76 6.02
N ASP A 2 -26.88 -9.50 6.25
CA ASP A 2 -25.93 -9.18 7.31
C ASP A 2 -25.16 -7.90 6.99
N VAL A 3 -25.51 -6.82 7.69
CA VAL A 3 -24.73 -5.59 7.66
C VAL A 3 -23.41 -5.89 8.37
N LYS A 4 -22.35 -6.16 7.59
CA LYS A 4 -20.99 -6.38 8.10
C LYS A 4 -20.58 -5.13 8.90
N LYS A 5 -20.62 -5.23 10.23
CA LYS A 5 -20.26 -4.15 11.16
C LYS A 5 -18.86 -3.64 10.78
N ARG A 6 -18.72 -2.34 10.47
CA ARG A 6 -17.43 -1.75 10.09
C ARG A 6 -16.48 -1.83 11.29
N ARG A 7 -15.64 -2.85 11.31
CA ARG A 7 -14.58 -3.03 12.31
C ARG A 7 -13.35 -2.22 11.86
N ARG A 8 -12.64 -1.65 12.83
CA ARG A 8 -11.33 -1.04 12.58
C ARG A 8 -10.36 -2.12 12.08
N ARG A 9 -9.73 -1.86 10.94
CA ARG A 9 -8.65 -2.71 10.42
C ARG A 9 -7.50 -2.77 11.44
N SER A 10 -7.05 -3.99 11.72
CA SER A 10 -5.84 -4.31 12.45
C SER A 10 -4.59 -3.93 11.65
N ARG A 11 -3.43 -3.90 12.32
CA ARG A 11 -2.14 -3.62 11.68
C ARG A 11 -1.84 -4.62 10.56
N SER A 12 -2.04 -5.91 10.82
CA SER A 12 -1.78 -6.98 9.85
C SER A 12 -2.71 -6.91 8.64
N GLU A 13 -4.01 -6.59 8.84
CA GLU A 13 -4.93 -6.38 7.72
C GLU A 13 -4.46 -5.22 6.81
N VAL A 14 -3.99 -4.11 7.39
CA VAL A 14 -3.45 -2.99 6.62
C VAL A 14 -2.20 -3.39 5.84
N ILE A 15 -1.27 -4.11 6.47
CA ILE A 15 -0.05 -4.58 5.81
C ILE A 15 -0.39 -5.52 4.65
N CYS A 16 -1.21 -6.54 4.88
CA CYS A 16 -1.60 -7.49 3.84
C CYS A 16 -2.31 -6.79 2.67
N GLU A 17 -3.16 -5.79 2.95
CA GLU A 17 -3.86 -5.02 1.91
C GLU A 17 -2.88 -4.22 1.03
N ILE A 18 -1.89 -3.55 1.63
CA ILE A 18 -0.86 -2.81 0.89
C ILE A 18 -0.02 -3.76 0.02
N LEU A 19 0.47 -4.86 0.59
CA LEU A 19 1.29 -5.83 -0.13
C LEU A 19 0.51 -6.48 -1.27
N SER A 20 -0.75 -6.82 -1.03
CA SER A 20 -1.62 -7.43 -2.05
C SER A 20 -1.86 -6.49 -3.24
N GLU A 21 -2.09 -5.20 -2.97
CA GLU A 21 -2.24 -4.19 -4.04
C GLU A 21 -0.92 -3.91 -4.78
N ALA A 22 0.22 -4.13 -4.14
CA ALA A 22 1.55 -3.93 -4.72
C ALA A 22 2.06 -5.13 -5.54
N LEU A 23 1.39 -6.29 -5.53
CA LEU A 23 1.85 -7.51 -6.25
C LEU A 23 2.17 -7.26 -7.73
N ASN A 24 1.35 -6.45 -8.41
CA ASN A 24 1.56 -6.12 -9.83
C ASN A 24 2.38 -4.86 -10.06
N GLY A 25 2.88 -4.23 -8.99
CA GLY A 25 3.43 -2.88 -9.04
C GLY A 25 2.32 -1.83 -9.13
N ALA A 26 2.39 -0.81 -8.29
CA ALA A 26 1.46 0.30 -8.33
C ALA A 26 2.15 1.61 -7.93
N ASN A 27 1.68 2.73 -8.47
CA ASN A 27 2.14 4.02 -7.99
C ASN A 27 1.59 4.31 -6.59
N LYS A 28 2.27 5.21 -5.89
CA LYS A 28 1.97 5.59 -4.49
C LYS A 28 0.52 6.00 -4.28
N THR A 29 -0.01 6.79 -5.21
CA THR A 29 -1.38 7.30 -5.18
C THR A 29 -2.39 6.16 -5.27
N ARG A 30 -2.21 5.23 -6.21
CA ARG A 30 -3.08 4.07 -6.40
C ARG A 30 -3.11 3.18 -5.17
N LEU A 31 -1.95 2.89 -4.58
CA LEU A 31 -1.87 2.11 -3.33
C LEU A 31 -2.65 2.80 -2.19
N MET A 32 -2.41 4.09 -1.96
CA MET A 32 -3.08 4.84 -0.89
C MET A 32 -4.60 4.82 -1.04
N TYR A 33 -5.12 5.08 -2.23
CA TYR A 33 -6.55 5.09 -2.50
C TYR A 33 -7.17 3.70 -2.38
N LYS A 34 -6.50 2.66 -2.91
CA LYS A 34 -6.99 1.27 -2.83
C LYS A 34 -7.06 0.77 -1.39
N CYS A 35 -6.05 1.10 -0.59
CA CYS A 35 -6.05 0.79 0.83
C CYS A 35 -6.94 1.72 1.67
N ASN A 36 -7.69 2.67 1.07
CA ASN A 36 -8.56 3.61 1.77
C ASN A 36 -7.87 4.25 3.01
N MET A 37 -6.67 4.80 2.81
CA MET A 37 -5.89 5.42 3.87
C MET A 37 -5.61 6.89 3.56
N ASN A 38 -5.45 7.69 4.61
CA ASN A 38 -4.89 9.03 4.45
C ASN A 38 -3.38 8.94 4.20
N PHE A 39 -2.84 10.03 3.63
CA PHE A 39 -1.44 10.14 3.23
C PHE A 39 -0.45 9.86 4.36
N VAL A 40 -0.66 10.45 5.54
CA VAL A 40 0.26 10.32 6.69
C VAL A 40 0.36 8.87 7.15
N ARG A 41 -0.79 8.19 7.27
CA ARG A 41 -0.85 6.82 7.76
C ARG A 41 -0.32 5.84 6.71
N PHE A 42 -0.67 6.05 5.45
CA PHE A 42 -0.16 5.27 4.33
C PHE A 42 1.37 5.35 4.24
N ASN A 43 1.95 6.55 4.29
CA ASN A 43 3.40 6.73 4.22
C ASN A 43 4.15 6.04 5.36
N ARG A 44 3.58 6.03 6.56
CA ARG A 44 4.19 5.32 7.69
C ARG A 44 4.34 3.83 7.38
N TYR A 45 3.25 3.20 6.94
CA TYR A 45 3.29 1.78 6.57
C TYR A 45 4.17 1.52 5.36
N LEU A 46 4.10 2.38 4.34
CA LEU A 46 4.92 2.25 3.15
C LEU A 46 6.42 2.27 3.50
N ASN A 47 6.85 3.24 4.32
CA ASN A 47 8.23 3.33 4.76
C ASN A 47 8.63 2.13 5.62
N GLU A 48 7.78 1.71 6.58
CA GLU A 48 8.04 0.49 7.36
C GLU A 48 8.24 -0.76 6.48
N LEU A 49 7.49 -0.88 5.38
CA LEU A 49 7.61 -2.02 4.46
C LEU A 49 8.86 -1.92 3.57
N LEU A 50 9.23 -0.72 3.13
CA LEU A 50 10.47 -0.48 2.40
C LEU A 50 11.69 -0.78 3.29
N ASP A 51 11.70 -0.26 4.52
CA ASP A 51 12.78 -0.47 5.49
C ASP A 51 12.93 -1.96 5.87
N ALA A 52 11.82 -2.70 5.88
CA ALA A 52 11.81 -4.14 6.14
C ALA A 52 12.18 -5.00 4.91
N GLY A 53 12.37 -4.40 3.73
CA GLY A 53 12.61 -5.15 2.48
C GLY A 53 11.42 -5.97 2.01
N LEU A 54 10.20 -5.64 2.47
CA LEU A 54 8.94 -6.26 2.05
C LEU A 54 8.31 -5.53 0.86
N MET A 55 8.92 -4.43 0.43
CA MET A 55 8.52 -3.64 -0.71
C MET A 55 9.76 -3.00 -1.33
N GLU A 56 9.76 -2.91 -2.65
CA GLU A 56 10.79 -2.25 -3.44
C GLU A 56 10.20 -1.07 -4.20
N CYS A 57 11.01 -0.02 -4.33
CA CYS A 57 10.73 1.14 -5.16
C CYS A 57 11.43 0.94 -6.52
N MET A 58 10.66 0.62 -7.55
CA MET A 58 11.19 0.49 -8.91
C MET A 58 11.33 1.86 -9.55
N GLY A 59 12.54 2.12 -10.06
CA GLY A 59 12.89 3.33 -10.78
C GLY A 59 12.03 3.55 -12.03
N SER A 60 12.03 4.80 -12.47
CA SER A 60 11.14 5.37 -13.48
C SER A 60 11.14 4.60 -14.81
N ASN A 61 9.96 4.18 -15.27
CA ASN A 61 9.68 3.96 -16.70
C ASN A 61 9.89 5.30 -17.47
N PRO A 62 9.92 5.36 -18.81
CA PRO A 62 10.18 6.61 -19.56
C PRO A 62 9.31 7.84 -19.20
N GLY A 63 8.19 7.64 -18.48
CA GLY A 63 7.26 8.68 -18.03
C GLY A 63 7.40 9.20 -16.60
N GLY A 64 8.49 8.91 -15.86
CA GLY A 64 8.71 9.53 -14.53
C GLY A 64 8.00 8.85 -13.35
N ILE A 65 7.14 7.86 -13.60
CA ILE A 65 6.28 7.29 -12.56
C ILE A 65 7.04 6.23 -11.77
N ILE A 66 7.14 6.45 -10.46
CA ILE A 66 7.67 5.49 -9.50
C ILE A 66 6.60 4.43 -9.20
N LEU A 67 7.01 3.17 -9.29
CA LEU A 67 6.19 2.02 -8.94
C LEU A 67 6.73 1.35 -7.68
N TYR A 68 5.81 0.86 -6.85
CA TYR A 68 6.11 0.12 -5.64
C TYR A 68 5.58 -1.31 -5.82
N ARG A 69 6.43 -2.31 -5.55
CA ARG A 69 6.13 -3.74 -5.72
C ARG A 69 6.71 -4.55 -4.57
N VAL A 70 6.09 -5.69 -4.24
CA VAL A 70 6.63 -6.69 -3.31
C VAL A 70 7.81 -7.44 -3.92
#